data_AF-A0A9E4N7J7-F1
#
_entry.id   AF-A0A9E4N7J7-F1
#
_cell.length_a   1.000
_cell.length_b   1.000
_cell.length_c   1.000
_cell.angle_alpha   90.00
_cell.angle_beta   90.00
_cell.angle_gamma   90.00
#
_symmetry.space_group_name_H-M   'P 1'
#
loop_
_entity.id
_entity.type
_entity.pdbx_description
1 polymer ?
#
loop_
_entity_poly.entity_id
_entity_poly.type
_entity_poly.pdbx_seq_one_letter_code
_entity_poly.pdbx_strand_id
1 'polypeptide(L)'
;MKITRRGFVKGAGAATAVGMMGTPYIALGASKKVVVVGGGTGGATAAKYLRMADPTIEVTLIEANKDYYTCYLSNEVLGGDRTIDSIKFGYSGLGKHGVKVVHDVVTAIDAKAKTVKTAGGQSFNYDRCIVAPGIDFKWETLEGYDAKVAETITHAWKAGSQTVTLRKQLEAMKDGGTVVIAPPGNPFRCPPGPYERASQIAHYLKQNKPKSKIIILDPKPKFSKMGLFTQGWKALYGYE
;
A
#
# COMPACT_ATOMS: atom_id res chain seq x y z
N MET A 1 40.74 -58.20 20.32
CA MET A 1 39.53 -58.56 21.10
C MET A 1 38.58 -59.32 20.17
N LYS A 2 38.35 -60.63 20.38
CA LYS A 2 37.50 -61.44 19.49
C LYS A 2 36.03 -61.25 19.88
N ILE A 3 35.23 -60.61 19.03
CA ILE A 3 33.78 -60.51 19.20
C ILE A 3 33.18 -61.90 19.00
N THR A 4 32.53 -62.44 20.03
CA THR A 4 31.83 -63.74 19.94
C THR A 4 30.39 -63.54 19.47
N ARG A 5 29.82 -64.54 18.76
CA ARG A 5 28.43 -64.52 18.28
C ARG A 5 27.41 -64.19 19.38
N ARG A 6 27.64 -64.62 20.63
CA ARG A 6 26.81 -64.26 21.79
C ARG A 6 26.90 -62.78 22.19
N GLY A 7 28.06 -62.16 22.04
CA GLY A 7 28.24 -60.72 22.29
C GLY A 7 27.51 -59.86 21.26
N PHE A 8 27.51 -60.28 19.99
CA PHE A 8 26.79 -59.59 18.93
C PHE A 8 25.26 -59.63 19.13
N VAL A 9 24.70 -60.78 19.48
CA VAL A 9 23.24 -60.92 19.70
C VAL A 9 22.77 -60.14 20.94
N LYS A 10 23.57 -60.10 22.01
CA LYS A 10 23.27 -59.26 23.20
C LYS A 10 23.34 -57.77 22.89
N GLY A 11 24.27 -57.33 22.03
CA GLY A 11 24.35 -55.94 21.57
C GLY A 11 23.22 -55.53 20.63
N ALA A 12 22.84 -56.43 19.70
CA ALA A 12 21.77 -56.18 18.74
C ALA A 12 20.38 -56.09 19.39
N GLY A 13 20.12 -56.86 20.45
CA GLY A 13 18.85 -56.80 21.18
C GLY A 13 18.64 -55.53 22.02
N ALA A 14 19.72 -54.86 22.44
CA ALA A 14 19.63 -53.60 23.16
C ALA A 14 19.42 -52.40 22.23
N ALA A 15 19.86 -52.49 20.97
CA ALA A 15 19.72 -51.42 19.98
C ALA A 15 18.29 -51.31 19.39
N THR A 16 17.50 -52.39 19.42
CA THR A 16 16.14 -52.39 18.85
C THR A 16 15.08 -51.81 19.80
N ALA A 17 15.32 -51.80 21.11
CA ALA A 17 14.34 -51.27 22.08
C ALA A 17 14.29 -49.74 22.15
N VAL A 18 15.36 -49.04 21.75
CA VAL A 18 15.40 -47.56 21.79
C VAL A 18 14.79 -46.91 20.53
N GLY A 19 14.65 -47.66 19.44
CA GLY A 19 14.04 -47.18 18.19
C GLY A 19 12.51 -47.11 18.17
N MET A 20 11.83 -47.59 19.22
CA MET A 20 10.36 -47.65 19.28
C MET A 20 9.71 -46.59 20.17
N MET A 21 10.48 -45.66 20.74
CA MET A 21 9.88 -44.42 21.25
C MET A 21 9.59 -43.51 20.07
N GLY A 22 8.52 -43.81 19.33
CA GLY A 22 7.91 -42.88 18.41
C GLY A 22 7.57 -41.62 19.21
N THR A 23 8.32 -40.55 18.98
CA THR A 23 7.87 -39.22 19.36
C THR A 23 6.49 -39.07 18.72
N PRO A 24 5.43 -38.75 19.47
CA PRO A 24 4.21 -38.34 18.82
C PRO A 24 4.60 -37.11 18.02
N TYR A 25 4.66 -37.25 16.70
CA TYR A 25 4.45 -36.11 15.83
C TYR A 25 3.06 -35.64 16.23
N ILE A 26 3.02 -34.63 17.09
CA ILE A 26 1.84 -33.79 17.20
C ILE A 26 1.69 -33.28 15.78
N ALA A 27 0.78 -33.90 15.03
CA ALA A 27 0.29 -33.38 13.78
C ALA A 27 -0.46 -32.10 14.18
N LEU A 28 0.30 -31.03 14.41
CA LEU A 28 -0.22 -29.68 14.36
C LEU A 28 -0.90 -29.62 13.00
N GLY A 29 -2.23 -29.63 13.00
CA GLY A 29 -3.00 -29.62 11.76
C GLY A 29 -2.44 -28.54 10.85
N ALA A 30 -2.23 -28.86 9.57
CA ALA A 30 -1.54 -27.96 8.65
C ALA A 30 -2.11 -26.53 8.78
N SER A 31 -1.25 -25.58 9.18
CA SER A 31 -1.63 -24.18 9.39
C SER A 31 -2.39 -23.67 8.19
N LYS A 32 -3.55 -23.05 8.41
CA LYS A 32 -4.34 -22.44 7.34
C LYS A 32 -3.55 -21.29 6.72
N LYS A 33 -3.59 -21.16 5.39
CA LYS A 33 -2.79 -20.20 4.64
C LYS A 33 -3.64 -19.10 4.05
N VAL A 34 -3.28 -17.85 4.34
CA VAL A 34 -3.88 -16.67 3.71
C VAL A 34 -2.81 -15.87 3.00
N VAL A 35 -3.05 -15.58 1.71
CA VAL A 35 -2.24 -14.64 0.94
C VAL A 35 -2.99 -13.31 0.81
N VAL A 36 -2.34 -12.21 1.17
CA VAL A 36 -2.84 -10.85 1.03
C VAL A 36 -2.07 -10.14 -0.08
N VAL A 37 -2.77 -9.68 -1.12
CA VAL A 37 -2.18 -8.96 -2.26
C VAL A 37 -2.37 -7.46 -2.07
N GLY A 38 -1.27 -6.74 -1.85
CA GLY A 38 -1.23 -5.30 -1.63
C GLY A 38 -1.08 -4.93 -0.15
N GLY A 39 -0.04 -4.15 0.16
CA GLY A 39 0.35 -3.70 1.50
C GLY A 39 -0.20 -2.34 1.92
N GLY A 40 -1.14 -1.78 1.16
CA GLY A 40 -1.81 -0.55 1.55
C GLY A 40 -2.73 -0.73 2.77
N THR A 41 -3.52 0.30 3.07
CA THR A 41 -4.43 0.33 4.24
C THR A 41 -5.30 -0.93 4.36
N GLY A 42 -5.91 -1.38 3.27
CA GLY A 42 -6.77 -2.58 3.29
C GLY A 42 -6.01 -3.85 3.64
N GLY A 43 -4.94 -4.17 2.90
CA GLY A 43 -4.21 -5.42 3.08
C GLY A 43 -3.39 -5.48 4.36
N ALA A 44 -2.72 -4.39 4.76
CA ALA A 44 -2.00 -4.34 6.03
C ALA A 44 -2.94 -4.52 7.23
N THR A 45 -4.13 -3.91 7.19
CA THR A 45 -5.16 -4.09 8.22
C THR A 45 -5.63 -5.54 8.25
N ALA A 46 -6.02 -6.11 7.11
CA ALA A 46 -6.49 -7.49 7.04
C ALA A 46 -5.43 -8.48 7.55
N ALA A 47 -4.17 -8.33 7.12
CA ALA A 47 -3.08 -9.21 7.53
C ALA A 47 -2.83 -9.16 9.05
N LYS A 48 -2.79 -7.95 9.64
CA LYS A 48 -2.64 -7.76 11.08
C LYS A 48 -3.79 -8.41 11.85
N TYR A 49 -5.03 -8.12 11.48
CA TYR A 49 -6.20 -8.57 12.23
C TYR A 49 -6.44 -10.08 12.09
N LEU A 50 -6.09 -10.70 10.96
CA LEU A 50 -6.10 -12.16 10.84
C LEU A 50 -5.16 -12.81 11.85
N ARG A 51 -3.92 -12.32 11.97
CA ARG A 51 -2.95 -12.84 12.93
C ARG A 51 -3.32 -12.58 14.39
N MET A 52 -3.99 -11.47 14.67
CA MET A 52 -4.50 -11.16 16.01
C MET A 52 -5.70 -12.03 16.39
N ALA A 53 -6.59 -12.31 15.43
CA ALA A 53 -7.77 -13.13 15.65
C ALA A 53 -7.43 -14.62 15.79
N ASP A 54 -6.50 -15.11 14.97
CA ASP A 54 -6.02 -16.48 15.02
C ASP A 54 -4.53 -16.54 14.66
N PRO A 55 -3.62 -16.68 15.66
CA PRO A 55 -2.19 -16.72 15.42
C PRO A 55 -1.73 -18.02 14.73
N THR A 56 -2.60 -19.04 14.60
CA THR A 56 -2.29 -20.28 13.89
C THR A 56 -2.40 -20.13 12.36
N ILE A 57 -2.99 -19.04 11.86
CA ILE A 57 -3.06 -18.74 10.43
C ILE A 57 -1.72 -18.22 9.93
N GLU A 58 -1.17 -18.87 8.91
CA GLU A 58 -0.03 -18.38 8.15
C GLU A 58 -0.49 -17.28 7.19
N VAL A 59 -0.10 -16.04 7.48
CA VAL A 59 -0.42 -14.89 6.64
C VAL A 59 0.83 -14.44 5.89
N THR A 60 0.76 -14.49 4.56
CA THR A 60 1.77 -13.89 3.66
C THR A 60 1.18 -12.67 2.98
N LEU A 61 1.76 -11.49 3.22
CA LEU A 61 1.40 -10.25 2.54
C LEU A 61 2.44 -9.98 1.43
N ILE A 62 1.96 -9.82 0.20
CA ILE A 62 2.81 -9.55 -0.97
C ILE A 62 2.58 -8.10 -1.39
N GLU A 63 3.65 -7.30 -1.39
CA GLU A 63 3.61 -5.87 -1.70
C GLU A 63 4.91 -5.43 -2.38
N ALA A 64 4.80 -4.81 -3.54
CA ALA A 64 5.96 -4.42 -4.33
C ALA A 64 6.85 -3.38 -3.63
N ASN A 65 6.25 -2.42 -2.93
CA ASN A 65 6.97 -1.30 -2.34
C ASN A 65 7.48 -1.63 -0.93
N LYS A 66 8.73 -1.25 -0.63
CA LYS A 66 9.29 -1.40 0.72
C LYS A 66 8.70 -0.42 1.73
N ASP A 67 8.30 0.75 1.24
CA ASP A 67 7.66 1.80 2.01
C ASP A 67 6.25 2.07 1.47
N TYR A 68 5.32 2.34 2.37
CA TYR A 68 3.99 2.83 2.08
C TYR A 68 3.91 4.33 2.38
N TYR A 69 3.47 5.12 1.41
CA TYR A 69 3.18 6.54 1.61
C TYR A 69 1.68 6.76 1.67
N THR A 70 1.20 7.37 2.75
CA THR A 70 -0.23 7.64 2.86
C THR A 70 -0.64 8.76 1.91
N CYS A 71 -1.63 8.49 1.06
CA CYS A 71 -2.18 9.55 0.21
C CYS A 71 -3.08 10.51 1.01
N TYR A 72 -3.74 10.01 2.06
CA TYR A 72 -4.32 10.85 3.09
C TYR A 72 -3.20 11.61 3.82
N LEU A 73 -3.45 12.88 4.13
CA LEU A 73 -2.49 13.86 4.64
C LEU A 73 -1.37 14.28 3.66
N SER A 74 -1.26 13.68 2.47
CA SER A 74 -0.24 14.11 1.49
C SER A 74 -0.48 15.54 0.98
N ASN A 75 -1.71 16.05 1.04
CA ASN A 75 -2.00 17.45 0.72
C ASN A 75 -1.37 18.44 1.71
N GLU A 76 -1.18 18.07 2.99
CA GLU A 76 -0.44 18.92 3.94
C GLU A 76 1.06 19.00 3.57
N VAL A 77 1.61 17.97 2.92
CA VAL A 77 2.96 18.04 2.35
C VAL A 77 3.01 19.03 1.19
N LEU A 78 1.97 19.07 0.36
CA LEU A 78 1.85 20.06 -0.71
C LEU A 78 1.70 21.48 -0.17
N GLY A 79 0.95 21.66 0.93
CA GLY A 79 0.84 22.92 1.68
C GLY A 79 2.15 23.36 2.34
N GLY A 80 2.98 22.41 2.76
CA GLY A 80 4.28 22.64 3.39
C GLY A 80 4.29 22.44 4.91
N ASP A 81 3.15 22.12 5.51
CA ASP A 81 3.00 21.92 6.95
C ASP A 81 3.39 20.50 7.41
N ARG A 82 3.73 19.63 6.45
CA ARG A 82 4.09 18.23 6.70
C ARG A 82 5.27 17.80 5.85
N THR A 83 6.12 16.92 6.40
CA THR A 83 7.21 16.29 5.64
C THR A 83 6.75 14.98 4.99
N ILE A 84 7.34 14.63 3.84
CA ILE A 84 7.07 13.36 3.16
C ILE A 84 7.39 12.14 4.05
N ASP A 85 8.41 12.24 4.92
CA ASP A 85 8.79 11.16 5.82
C ASP A 85 7.75 10.90 6.92
N SER A 86 7.00 11.92 7.35
CA SER A 86 5.95 11.74 8.37
C SER A 86 4.75 10.91 7.87
N ILE A 87 4.62 10.74 6.55
CA ILE A 87 3.60 9.90 5.91
C ILE A 87 4.17 8.62 5.31
N LYS A 88 5.44 8.30 5.63
CA LYS A 88 6.14 7.10 5.19
C LYS A 88 6.08 6.03 6.28
N PHE A 89 5.67 4.83 5.90
CA PHE A 89 5.51 3.71 6.80
C PHE A 89 6.20 2.47 6.24
N GLY A 90 6.99 1.79 7.07
CA GLY A 90 7.51 0.47 6.76
C GLY A 90 6.61 -0.65 7.27
N TYR A 91 6.99 -1.89 6.97
CA TYR A 91 6.19 -3.09 7.28
C TYR A 91 6.65 -3.87 8.52
N SER A 92 7.69 -3.41 9.23
CA SER A 92 8.28 -4.12 10.38
C SER A 92 7.26 -4.38 11.50
N GLY A 93 6.30 -3.49 11.69
CA GLY A 93 5.20 -3.68 12.65
C GLY A 93 4.31 -4.89 12.33
N LEU A 94 4.10 -5.22 11.05
CA LEU A 94 3.36 -6.42 10.65
C LEU A 94 4.17 -7.69 10.94
N GLY A 95 5.48 -7.65 10.75
CA GLY A 95 6.39 -8.74 11.12
C GLY A 95 6.30 -9.10 12.60
N LYS A 96 6.13 -8.10 13.49
CA LYS A 96 5.92 -8.33 14.94
C LYS A 96 4.59 -9.06 15.26
N HIS A 97 3.61 -8.99 14.36
CA HIS A 97 2.38 -9.78 14.43
C HIS A 97 2.52 -11.15 13.72
N GLY A 98 3.73 -11.51 13.28
CA GLY A 98 4.02 -12.76 12.59
C GLY A 98 3.60 -12.80 11.12
N VAL A 99 3.18 -11.68 10.52
CA VAL A 99 2.90 -11.59 9.09
C VAL A 99 4.21 -11.73 8.31
N LYS A 100 4.26 -12.66 7.35
CA LYS A 100 5.37 -12.75 6.39
C LYS A 100 5.15 -11.72 5.29
N VAL A 101 6.00 -10.70 5.22
CA VAL A 101 5.94 -9.68 4.16
C VAL A 101 6.92 -10.05 3.06
N VAL A 102 6.41 -10.17 1.83
CA VAL A 102 7.18 -10.47 0.62
C VAL A 102 7.17 -9.24 -0.27
N HIS A 103 8.35 -8.71 -0.56
CA HIS A 103 8.51 -7.59 -1.48
C HIS A 103 8.65 -8.06 -2.92
N ASP A 104 7.51 -8.19 -3.60
CA ASP A 104 7.42 -8.64 -4.99
C ASP A 104 6.11 -8.14 -5.62
N VAL A 105 6.01 -8.20 -6.94
CA VAL A 105 4.80 -7.84 -7.70
C VAL A 105 4.00 -9.11 -7.95
N VAL A 106 2.72 -9.14 -7.57
CA VAL A 106 1.82 -10.22 -7.96
C VAL A 106 1.45 -10.09 -9.44
N THR A 107 1.62 -11.16 -10.20
CA THR A 107 1.36 -11.19 -11.65
C THR A 107 0.15 -12.05 -12.03
N ALA A 108 -0.20 -13.04 -11.21
CA ALA A 108 -1.38 -13.87 -11.44
C ALA A 108 -1.93 -14.45 -10.15
N ILE A 109 -3.25 -14.67 -10.13
CA ILE A 109 -3.96 -15.43 -9.11
C ILE A 109 -4.71 -16.55 -9.81
N ASP A 110 -4.35 -17.80 -9.53
CA ASP A 110 -5.10 -18.96 -10.00
C ASP A 110 -6.10 -19.36 -8.91
N ALA A 111 -7.38 -19.12 -9.17
CA ALA A 111 -8.46 -19.44 -8.25
C ALA A 111 -8.74 -20.95 -8.14
N LYS A 112 -8.45 -21.73 -9.19
CA LYS A 112 -8.68 -23.18 -9.23
C LYS A 112 -7.58 -23.91 -8.47
N ALA A 113 -6.32 -23.60 -8.81
CA ALA A 113 -5.15 -24.17 -8.13
C ALA A 113 -4.89 -23.54 -6.75
N LYS A 114 -5.59 -22.43 -6.43
CA LYS A 114 -5.41 -21.62 -5.22
C LYS A 114 -3.96 -21.18 -5.01
N THR A 115 -3.38 -20.58 -6.05
CA THR A 115 -2.01 -20.05 -6.04
C THR A 115 -1.96 -18.58 -6.40
N VAL A 116 -1.01 -17.86 -5.80
CA VAL A 116 -0.61 -16.51 -6.22
C VAL A 116 0.81 -16.58 -6.76
N LYS A 117 1.02 -16.07 -7.97
CA LYS A 117 2.34 -16.00 -8.63
C LYS A 117 2.89 -14.58 -8.57
N THR A 118 4.20 -14.46 -8.44
CA THR A 118 4.88 -13.17 -8.44
C THR A 118 5.84 -13.01 -9.62
N ALA A 119 6.22 -11.78 -9.91
CA ALA A 119 7.17 -11.44 -10.97
C ALA A 119 8.55 -12.06 -10.72
N GLY A 120 8.97 -12.16 -9.45
CA GLY A 120 10.19 -12.87 -9.06
C GLY A 120 10.15 -14.40 -9.21
N GLY A 121 9.06 -14.96 -9.75
CA GLY A 121 8.92 -16.40 -10.03
C GLY A 121 8.47 -17.26 -8.84
N GLN A 122 8.14 -16.64 -7.71
CA GLN A 122 7.61 -17.36 -6.55
C GLN A 122 6.13 -17.71 -6.74
N SER A 123 5.70 -18.79 -6.10
CA SER A 123 4.30 -19.23 -6.06
C SER A 123 3.87 -19.50 -4.61
N PHE A 124 2.73 -18.96 -4.22
CA PHE A 124 2.18 -19.03 -2.87
C PHE A 124 0.81 -19.71 -2.89
N ASN A 125 0.73 -20.91 -2.30
CA ASN A 125 -0.54 -21.60 -2.07
C ASN A 125 -1.37 -20.87 -1.00
N TYR A 126 -2.69 -20.86 -1.16
CA TYR A 126 -3.60 -20.28 -0.19
C TYR A 126 -4.86 -21.12 0.04
N ASP A 127 -5.44 -21.03 1.23
CA ASP A 127 -6.82 -21.47 1.50
C ASP A 127 -7.83 -20.35 1.20
N ARG A 128 -7.41 -19.10 1.47
CA ARG A 128 -8.12 -17.85 1.14
C ARG A 128 -7.13 -16.79 0.64
N CYS A 129 -7.57 -15.98 -0.31
CA CYS A 129 -6.79 -14.85 -0.82
C CYS A 129 -7.56 -13.54 -0.60
N ILE A 130 -6.89 -12.53 -0.07
CA ILE A 130 -7.41 -11.16 0.07
C ILE A 130 -6.74 -10.29 -0.97
N VAL A 131 -7.54 -9.67 -1.85
CA VAL A 131 -7.04 -8.83 -2.94
C VAL A 131 -7.34 -7.37 -2.62
N ALA A 132 -6.30 -6.60 -2.28
CA ALA A 132 -6.39 -5.18 -1.90
C ALA A 132 -5.38 -4.28 -2.65
N PRO A 133 -5.34 -4.31 -4.00
CA PRO A 133 -4.32 -3.60 -4.81
C PRO A 133 -4.53 -2.08 -4.89
N GLY A 134 -5.69 -1.58 -4.44
CA GLY A 134 -6.04 -0.16 -4.53
C GLY A 134 -6.61 0.21 -5.89
N ILE A 135 -6.15 1.33 -6.45
CA ILE A 135 -6.62 1.87 -7.74
C ILE A 135 -5.53 1.76 -8.79
N ASP A 136 -5.96 1.77 -10.05
CA ASP A 136 -5.10 2.08 -11.18
C ASP A 136 -5.63 3.28 -11.97
N PHE A 137 -4.81 3.82 -12.85
CA PHE A 137 -5.14 4.96 -13.69
C PHE A 137 -5.52 4.50 -15.09
N LYS A 138 -6.57 5.12 -15.65
CA LYS A 138 -7.02 4.88 -17.03
C LYS A 138 -6.28 5.81 -17.99
N TRP A 139 -5.06 5.45 -18.35
CA TRP A 139 -4.15 6.26 -19.16
C TRP A 139 -4.73 6.63 -20.54
N GLU A 140 -5.65 5.83 -21.05
CA GLU A 140 -6.32 6.01 -22.32
C GLU A 140 -7.45 7.06 -22.32
N THR A 141 -7.83 7.60 -21.15
CA THR A 141 -9.02 8.45 -21.02
C THR A 141 -8.78 9.94 -21.24
N LEU A 142 -7.53 10.39 -21.14
CA LEU A 142 -7.15 11.78 -21.39
C LEU A 142 -6.13 11.80 -22.51
N GLU A 143 -6.55 12.28 -23.68
CA GLU A 143 -5.68 12.39 -24.85
C GLU A 143 -4.41 13.18 -24.50
N GLY A 144 -3.25 12.63 -24.86
CA GLY A 144 -1.94 13.24 -24.58
C GLY A 144 -1.43 13.05 -23.14
N TYR A 145 -2.11 12.30 -22.28
CA TYR A 145 -1.67 12.05 -20.89
C TYR A 145 -1.48 10.56 -20.60
N ASP A 146 -0.23 10.13 -20.49
CA ASP A 146 0.16 8.76 -20.18
C ASP A 146 1.02 8.66 -18.89
N ALA A 147 1.51 7.46 -18.57
CA ALA A 147 2.34 7.22 -17.40
C ALA A 147 3.67 7.99 -17.42
N LYS A 148 4.23 8.28 -18.60
CA LYS A 148 5.47 9.05 -18.74
C LYS A 148 5.21 10.54 -18.52
N VAL A 149 4.13 11.06 -19.09
CA VAL A 149 3.69 12.45 -18.85
C VAL A 149 3.41 12.66 -17.37
N ALA A 150 2.84 11.68 -16.68
CA ALA A 150 2.57 11.73 -15.24
C ALA A 150 3.84 11.98 -14.39
N GLU A 151 5.05 11.69 -14.87
CA GLU A 151 6.30 12.00 -14.15
C GLU A 151 6.57 13.50 -14.04
N THR A 152 6.00 14.31 -14.94
CA THR A 152 6.16 15.77 -14.96
C THR A 152 4.84 16.49 -14.69
N ILE A 153 3.75 16.14 -15.36
CA ILE A 153 2.42 16.65 -15.04
C ILE A 153 1.80 15.66 -14.04
N THR A 154 2.06 15.87 -12.75
CA THR A 154 1.79 14.85 -11.74
C THR A 154 0.31 14.67 -11.42
N HIS A 155 -0.12 13.43 -11.19
CA HIS A 155 -1.42 13.14 -10.57
C HIS A 155 -1.37 13.26 -9.05
N ALA A 156 -0.24 12.90 -8.44
CA ALA A 156 -0.08 12.75 -6.98
C ALA A 156 -1.27 12.05 -6.26
N TRP A 157 -1.98 11.13 -6.93
CA TRP A 157 -3.09 10.33 -6.39
C TRP A 157 -2.65 8.96 -5.83
N LYS A 158 -1.39 8.60 -6.11
CA LYS A 158 -0.55 7.70 -5.33
C LYS A 158 0.58 8.58 -4.78
N ALA A 159 0.75 8.59 -3.45
CA ALA A 159 1.73 9.45 -2.78
C ALA A 159 3.16 8.91 -2.91
N GLY A 160 4.14 9.63 -2.38
CA GLY A 160 5.56 9.32 -2.50
C GLY A 160 6.24 10.25 -3.50
N SER A 161 6.92 9.69 -4.51
CA SER A 161 7.67 10.47 -5.51
C SER A 161 6.81 11.55 -6.20
N GLN A 162 5.58 11.21 -6.57
CA GLN A 162 4.64 12.15 -7.19
C GLN A 162 4.29 13.35 -6.30
N THR A 163 4.10 13.13 -5.00
CA THR A 163 3.85 14.22 -4.03
C THR A 163 5.09 15.11 -3.91
N VAL A 164 6.28 14.52 -3.86
CA VAL A 164 7.55 15.26 -3.81
C VAL A 164 7.75 16.09 -5.08
N THR A 165 7.51 15.52 -6.26
CA THR A 165 7.63 16.24 -7.53
C THR A 165 6.64 17.41 -7.58
N LEU A 166 5.37 17.20 -7.24
CA LEU A 166 4.39 18.28 -7.21
C LEU A 166 4.78 19.39 -6.22
N ARG A 167 5.26 19.04 -5.02
CA ARG A 167 5.73 20.03 -4.04
C ARG A 167 6.88 20.86 -4.59
N LYS A 168 7.88 20.22 -5.21
CA LYS A 168 9.01 20.94 -5.83
C LYS A 168 8.56 21.87 -6.95
N GLN A 169 7.58 21.46 -7.77
CA GLN A 169 7.01 22.31 -8.81
C GLN A 169 6.30 23.53 -8.23
N LEU A 170 5.52 23.34 -7.15
CA LEU A 170 4.88 24.44 -6.44
C LEU A 170 5.91 25.41 -5.85
N GLU A 171 7.01 24.92 -5.29
CA GLU A 171 8.09 25.77 -4.74
C GLU A 171 8.82 26.55 -5.83
N ALA A 172 9.13 25.90 -6.95
CA ALA A 172 9.86 26.48 -8.08
C ALA A 172 9.01 27.42 -8.95
N MET A 173 7.67 27.32 -8.90
CA MET A 173 6.76 28.19 -9.64
C MET A 173 7.02 29.67 -9.29
N LYS A 174 7.10 30.56 -10.27
CA LYS A 174 7.22 32.00 -9.99
C LYS A 174 5.92 32.55 -9.38
N ASP A 175 6.02 33.55 -8.51
CA ASP A 175 4.85 34.29 -8.03
C ASP A 175 4.07 34.88 -9.21
N GLY A 176 2.75 34.72 -9.22
CA GLY A 176 1.91 35.01 -10.39
C GLY A 176 1.60 33.80 -11.29
N GLY A 177 2.25 32.65 -11.06
CA GLY A 177 1.95 31.41 -11.78
C GLY A 177 0.55 30.86 -11.50
N THR A 178 0.04 30.04 -12.42
CA THR A 178 -1.27 29.37 -12.28
C THR A 178 -1.10 27.88 -12.03
N VAL A 179 -1.78 27.36 -11.00
CA VAL A 179 -1.87 25.93 -10.73
C VAL A 179 -3.22 25.42 -11.24
N VAL A 180 -3.21 24.36 -12.04
CA VAL A 180 -4.44 23.71 -12.54
C VAL A 180 -4.63 22.38 -11.83
N ILE A 181 -5.83 22.13 -11.32
CA ILE A 181 -6.23 20.85 -10.72
C ILE A 181 -7.42 20.32 -11.53
N ALA A 182 -7.25 19.17 -12.18
CA ALA A 182 -8.28 18.55 -13.02
C ALA A 182 -8.77 17.23 -12.40
N PRO A 183 -9.78 17.26 -11.51
CA PRO A 183 -10.36 16.03 -10.96
C PRO A 183 -11.14 15.23 -12.02
N PRO A 184 -11.19 13.89 -11.93
CA PRO A 184 -11.96 13.07 -12.86
C PRO A 184 -13.48 13.08 -12.55
N GLY A 185 -14.26 12.42 -13.41
CA GLY A 185 -15.63 12.01 -13.10
C GLY A 185 -15.70 10.97 -11.98
N ASN A 186 -16.92 10.71 -11.48
CA ASN A 186 -17.15 9.68 -10.46
C ASN A 186 -17.20 8.27 -11.08
N PRO A 187 -16.85 7.21 -10.33
CA PRO A 187 -16.25 7.20 -9.00
C PRO A 187 -14.71 7.34 -9.03
N PHE A 188 -14.12 7.94 -7.99
CA PHE A 188 -12.67 8.01 -7.80
C PHE A 188 -12.29 7.97 -6.33
N ARG A 189 -11.01 7.68 -6.03
CA ARG A 189 -10.49 7.63 -4.65
C ARG A 189 -10.60 8.99 -3.98
N CYS A 190 -11.18 9.03 -2.78
CA CYS A 190 -11.29 10.22 -1.93
C CYS A 190 -11.96 11.42 -2.62
N PRO A 191 -13.30 11.41 -2.77
CA PRO A 191 -14.03 12.48 -3.44
C PRO A 191 -13.72 13.92 -2.99
N PRO A 192 -13.50 14.25 -1.69
CA PRO A 192 -13.16 15.61 -1.30
C PRO A 192 -11.68 15.98 -1.54
N GLY A 193 -10.82 15.01 -1.86
CA GLY A 193 -9.37 15.18 -1.94
C GLY A 193 -8.87 16.26 -2.91
N PRO A 194 -9.44 16.46 -4.11
CA PRO A 194 -8.97 17.49 -5.04
C PRO A 194 -9.22 18.91 -4.50
N TYR A 195 -10.30 19.07 -3.74
CA TYR A 195 -10.74 20.36 -3.20
C TYR A 195 -10.00 20.68 -1.90
N GLU A 196 -9.69 19.67 -1.09
CA GLU A 196 -8.70 19.81 -0.01
C GLU A 196 -7.32 20.17 -0.56
N ARG A 197 -6.89 19.55 -1.67
CA ARG A 197 -5.64 19.90 -2.35
C ARG A 197 -5.64 21.36 -2.79
N ALA A 198 -6.73 21.85 -3.38
CA ALA A 198 -6.88 23.25 -3.72
C ALA A 198 -6.73 24.15 -2.48
N SER A 199 -7.37 23.82 -1.36
CA SER A 199 -7.22 24.55 -0.10
C SER A 199 -5.78 24.58 0.42
N GLN A 200 -5.10 23.43 0.43
CA GLN A 200 -3.72 23.30 0.93
C GLN A 200 -2.73 24.03 0.03
N ILE A 201 -2.89 23.95 -1.30
CA ILE A 201 -2.07 24.74 -2.23
C ILE A 201 -2.38 26.23 -2.07
N ALA A 202 -3.65 26.63 -1.94
CA ALA A 202 -4.01 28.03 -1.72
C ALA A 202 -3.41 28.58 -0.42
N HIS A 203 -3.37 27.77 0.64
CA HIS A 203 -2.71 28.11 1.90
C HIS A 203 -1.21 28.41 1.70
N TYR A 204 -0.50 27.57 0.93
CA TYR A 204 0.88 27.80 0.57
C TYR A 204 1.06 29.07 -0.27
N LEU A 205 0.26 29.24 -1.33
CA LEU A 205 0.35 30.36 -2.26
C LEU A 205 0.07 31.69 -1.55
N LYS A 206 -0.93 31.77 -0.68
CA LYS A 206 -1.25 32.98 0.10
C LYS A 206 -0.04 33.51 0.88
N GLN A 207 0.82 32.63 1.39
CA GLN A 207 1.98 32.99 2.20
C GLN A 207 3.24 33.24 1.37
N ASN A 208 3.40 32.55 0.24
CA ASN A 208 4.68 32.49 -0.48
C ASN A 208 4.63 33.06 -1.90
N LYS A 209 3.45 33.04 -2.53
CA LYS A 209 3.21 33.39 -3.94
C LYS A 209 1.82 34.02 -4.11
N PRO A 210 1.54 35.16 -3.46
CA PRO A 210 0.17 35.69 -3.33
C PRO A 210 -0.43 36.21 -4.65
N LYS A 211 0.36 36.38 -5.71
CA LYS A 211 -0.15 36.75 -7.04
C LYS A 211 -0.58 35.53 -7.86
N SER A 212 -0.22 34.33 -7.40
CA SER A 212 -0.61 33.08 -8.05
C SER A 212 -2.07 32.74 -7.80
N LYS A 213 -2.63 31.88 -8.66
CA LYS A 213 -4.02 31.43 -8.57
C LYS A 213 -4.15 29.93 -8.85
N ILE A 214 -5.29 29.38 -8.45
CA ILE A 214 -5.67 28.00 -8.70
C ILE A 214 -6.90 27.97 -9.61
N ILE A 215 -6.89 27.10 -10.61
CA ILE A 215 -8.04 26.79 -11.44
C ILE A 215 -8.39 25.31 -11.26
N ILE A 216 -9.65 25.03 -10.93
CA ILE A 216 -10.16 23.66 -10.86
C ILE A 216 -11.00 23.41 -12.12
N LEU A 217 -10.54 22.49 -12.97
CA LEU A 217 -11.25 22.09 -14.19
C LEU A 217 -12.05 20.82 -13.88
N ASP A 218 -13.27 21.01 -13.38
CA ASP A 218 -14.10 19.91 -12.90
C ASP A 218 -15.16 19.50 -13.94
N PRO A 219 -15.20 18.23 -14.39
CA PRO A 219 -16.27 17.75 -15.27
C PRO A 219 -17.61 17.57 -14.53
N LYS A 220 -17.64 17.70 -13.21
CA LYS A 220 -18.83 17.47 -12.37
C LYS A 220 -19.50 18.81 -12.02
N PRO A 221 -20.84 18.89 -12.09
CA PRO A 221 -21.57 20.10 -11.70
C PRO A 221 -21.61 20.35 -10.18
N LYS A 222 -21.32 19.31 -9.37
CA LYS A 222 -21.24 19.37 -7.92
C LYS A 222 -20.13 18.45 -7.41
N PHE A 223 -19.56 18.80 -6.27
CA PHE A 223 -18.54 17.99 -5.62
C PHE A 223 -18.76 17.81 -4.12
N SER A 224 -18.02 16.86 -3.54
CA SER A 224 -18.15 16.48 -2.13
C SER A 224 -17.90 17.69 -1.21
N LYS A 225 -18.87 18.00 -0.35
CA LYS A 225 -18.81 19.13 0.60
C LYS A 225 -18.67 20.51 -0.06
N MET A 226 -19.15 20.68 -1.30
CA MET A 226 -19.03 21.94 -2.06
C MET A 226 -19.41 23.19 -1.26
N GLY A 227 -20.56 23.20 -0.57
CA GLY A 227 -20.97 24.36 0.23
C GLY A 227 -19.95 24.75 1.32
N LEU A 228 -19.37 23.76 2.01
CA LEU A 228 -18.37 23.98 3.05
C LEU A 228 -17.04 24.48 2.47
N PHE A 229 -16.59 23.89 1.35
CA PHE A 229 -15.39 24.33 0.66
C PHE A 229 -15.53 25.75 0.13
N THR A 230 -16.62 26.06 -0.57
CA THR A 230 -16.90 27.41 -1.08
C THR A 230 -16.96 28.44 0.04
N GLN A 231 -17.60 28.12 1.17
CA GLN A 231 -17.62 29.00 2.35
C GLN A 231 -16.20 29.24 2.88
N GLY A 232 -15.40 28.18 3.06
CA GLY A 232 -14.02 28.28 3.51
C GLY A 232 -13.14 29.08 2.55
N TRP A 233 -13.28 28.86 1.24
CA TRP A 233 -12.50 29.57 0.23
C TRP A 233 -12.86 31.05 0.15
N LYS A 234 -14.14 31.41 0.31
CA LYS A 234 -14.59 32.80 0.44
C LYS A 234 -13.93 33.48 1.63
N ALA A 235 -13.97 32.83 2.80
CA ALA A 235 -13.43 33.39 4.02
C ALA A 235 -11.88 33.50 4.02
N LEU A 236 -11.19 32.53 3.43
CA LEU A 236 -9.73 32.39 3.59
C LEU A 236 -8.91 32.86 2.39
N TYR A 237 -9.47 32.76 1.17
CA TYR A 237 -8.69 32.84 -0.08
C TYR A 237 -9.31 33.74 -1.16
N GLY A 238 -10.40 34.47 -0.87
CA GLY A 238 -11.01 35.39 -1.82
C GLY A 238 -11.65 34.71 -3.03
N TYR A 239 -12.25 33.53 -2.82
CA TYR A 239 -12.99 32.82 -3.87
C TYR A 239 -14.30 33.53 -4.19
N GLU A 240 -14.45 33.96 -5.44
CA GLU A 240 -15.66 34.62 -5.96
C GLU A 240 -16.57 33.61 -6.68
#